data_AF-A0A8H5PZM2-F1
#
_entry.id   AF-A0A8H5PZM2-F1
#
_cell.length_a   1.000
_cell.length_b   1.000
_cell.length_c   1.000
_cell.angle_alpha   90.00
_cell.angle_beta   90.00
_cell.angle_gamma   90.00
#
_symmetry.space_group_name_H-M   'P 1'
#
loop_
_entity.id
_entity.type
_entity.pdbx_description
1 polymer ?
#
loop_
_entity_poly.entity_id
_entity_poly.type
_entity_poly.pdbx_seq_one_letter_code
_entity_poly.pdbx_strand_id
1 'polypeptide(L)'
;MVLSLNSEASKPVNAIATASWAFAASLAGLPLSVDLQDGYGSRLREAVTQAIQAGAHGANIEDSIPAHGLGQGVEHPLCPLSEQIRRLQLAVKAAADEGLPDFVINARCDVFALKDGPNLRSEARLEEEIRRGKAYLGAGATTAFFWRGYGAGFTEADVQILVGGLDGHVAIRLGQTREALSVSQLAKLRGVPESASAPASSR
;
A
#
# COMPACT_ATOMS: atom_id res chain seq x y z
N MET A 1 2.37 13.50 5.65
CA MET A 1 3.59 13.42 4.79
C MET A 1 4.11 11.99 4.90
N VAL A 2 4.29 11.28 3.79
CA VAL A 2 4.86 9.92 3.79
C VAL A 2 6.34 10.05 3.44
N LEU A 3 7.23 9.62 4.33
CA LEU A 3 8.69 9.68 4.11
C LEU A 3 9.24 8.25 4.07
N SER A 4 9.91 7.90 2.97
CA SER A 4 10.61 6.63 2.82
C SER A 4 12.05 6.81 3.32
N LEU A 5 12.51 5.94 4.22
CA LEU A 5 13.80 6.05 4.92
C LEU A 5 14.71 4.83 4.69
N ASN A 6 14.56 4.15 3.55
CA ASN A 6 14.86 2.73 3.45
C ASN A 6 16.18 2.40 2.71
N SER A 7 17.19 1.90 3.46
CA SER A 7 18.31 1.11 2.92
C SER A 7 18.76 0.02 3.91
N GLU A 8 19.29 -1.11 3.41
CA GLU A 8 19.70 -2.28 4.21
C GLU A 8 20.75 -1.98 5.30
N ALA A 9 21.58 -0.95 5.09
CA ALA A 9 22.72 -0.62 5.94
C ALA A 9 22.39 0.26 7.16
N SER A 10 21.14 0.71 7.32
CA SER A 10 20.78 1.84 8.19
C SER A 10 19.75 1.50 9.28
N LYS A 11 19.74 0.27 9.79
CA LYS A 11 18.73 -0.24 10.73
C LYS A 11 18.50 0.61 12.01
N PRO A 12 19.53 1.09 12.73
CA PRO A 12 19.34 2.02 13.86
C PRO A 12 19.02 3.47 13.44
N VAL A 13 19.33 3.86 12.20
CA VAL A 13 19.03 5.20 11.65
C VAL A 13 17.52 5.34 11.39
N ASN A 14 16.82 4.25 11.05
CA ASN A 14 15.40 4.27 10.74
C ASN A 14 14.52 4.62 11.95
N ALA A 15 14.83 4.09 13.14
CA ALA A 15 14.09 4.41 14.37
C ALA A 15 14.33 5.87 14.80
N ILE A 16 15.58 6.35 14.73
CA ILE A 16 15.94 7.73 15.08
C ILE A 16 15.30 8.72 14.10
N ALA A 17 15.36 8.44 12.81
CA ALA A 17 14.72 9.27 11.78
C ALA A 17 13.19 9.26 11.95
N THR A 18 12.58 8.10 12.21
CA THR A 18 11.15 7.99 12.50
C THR A 18 10.76 8.85 13.70
N ALA A 19 11.49 8.74 14.83
CA ALA A 19 11.22 9.54 16.02
C ALA A 19 11.39 11.05 15.75
N SER A 20 12.42 11.44 14.97
CA SER A 20 12.65 12.83 14.60
C SER A 20 11.50 13.40 13.75
N TRP A 21 11.03 12.62 12.77
CA TRP A 21 9.91 13.02 11.93
C TRP A 21 8.57 12.97 12.65
N ALA A 22 8.38 12.03 13.58
CA ALA A 22 7.18 11.96 14.39
C ALA A 22 7.08 13.16 15.32
N PHE A 23 8.19 13.58 15.91
CA PHE A 23 8.27 14.82 16.68
C PHE A 23 7.93 16.05 15.81
N ALA A 24 8.52 16.16 14.62
CA ALA A 24 8.20 17.27 13.72
C ALA A 24 6.72 17.27 13.27
N ALA A 25 6.16 16.09 13.00
CA ALA A 25 4.76 15.93 12.62
C ALA A 25 3.81 16.28 13.78
N SER A 26 4.17 15.89 15.02
CA SER A 26 3.37 16.22 16.20
C SER A 26 3.36 17.71 16.51
N LEU A 27 4.51 18.41 16.34
CA LEU A 27 4.57 19.87 16.43
C LEU A 27 3.64 20.56 15.41
N ALA A 28 3.41 19.93 14.26
CA ALA A 28 2.49 20.42 13.23
C ALA A 28 1.04 19.91 13.40
N GLY A 29 0.75 19.08 14.41
CA GLY A 29 -0.57 18.46 14.60
C GLY A 29 -0.97 17.49 13.48
N LEU A 30 0.00 16.88 12.79
CA LEU A 30 -0.23 15.98 11.65
C LEU A 30 0.13 14.53 12.01
N PRO A 31 -0.63 13.53 11.51
CA PRO A 31 -0.25 12.14 11.67
C PRO A 31 0.94 11.80 10.77
N LEU A 32 1.84 10.95 11.29
CA LEU A 32 2.94 10.36 10.52
C LEU A 32 2.59 8.92 10.12
N SER A 33 2.72 8.62 8.83
CA SER A 33 2.79 7.24 8.34
C SER A 33 4.21 6.96 7.88
N VAL A 34 4.74 5.81 8.26
CA VAL A 34 6.10 5.37 7.92
C VAL A 34 6.10 4.32 6.82
N ASP A 35 7.26 4.09 6.21
CA ASP A 35 7.46 3.04 5.22
C ASP A 35 8.27 1.90 5.83
N LEU A 36 7.63 0.76 6.11
CA LEU A 36 8.27 -0.41 6.73
C LEU A 36 8.79 -1.41 5.71
N GLN A 37 8.84 -1.08 4.41
CA GLN A 37 9.27 -2.00 3.34
C GLN A 37 8.46 -3.32 3.40
N ASP A 38 9.14 -4.45 3.23
CA ASP A 38 8.64 -5.81 3.41
C ASP A 38 8.40 -6.18 4.90
N GLY A 39 8.43 -5.22 5.82
CA GLY A 39 8.19 -5.49 7.22
C GLY A 39 9.31 -6.27 7.91
N TYR A 40 10.50 -6.40 7.29
CA TYR A 40 11.69 -6.97 7.92
C TYR A 40 11.52 -8.43 8.39
N GLY A 41 10.72 -9.21 7.68
CA GLY A 41 10.52 -10.65 7.92
C GLY A 41 10.01 -10.96 9.32
N SER A 42 10.74 -11.81 10.07
CA SER A 42 10.35 -12.25 11.43
C SER A 42 10.29 -11.11 12.46
N ARG A 43 10.86 -9.94 12.14
CA ARG A 43 10.87 -8.76 13.01
C ARG A 43 9.69 -7.83 12.80
N LEU A 44 8.71 -8.19 11.96
CA LEU A 44 7.57 -7.33 11.64
C LEU A 44 6.86 -6.77 12.88
N ARG A 45 6.59 -7.62 13.88
CA ARG A 45 5.98 -7.18 15.14
C ARG A 45 6.83 -6.13 15.85
N GLU A 46 8.12 -6.38 15.97
CA GLU A 46 9.07 -5.45 16.59
C GLU A 46 9.11 -4.11 15.83
N ALA A 47 9.12 -4.16 14.49
CA ALA A 47 9.14 -2.97 13.65
C ALA A 47 7.87 -2.12 13.80
N VAL A 48 6.69 -2.75 13.83
CA VAL A 48 5.41 -2.06 14.06
C VAL A 48 5.37 -1.44 15.46
N THR A 49 5.74 -2.20 16.49
CA THR A 49 5.83 -1.70 17.87
C THR A 49 6.77 -0.50 17.97
N GLN A 50 7.97 -0.58 17.40
CA GLN A 50 8.94 0.53 17.44
C GLN A 50 8.45 1.76 16.68
N ALA A 51 7.77 1.58 15.54
CA ALA A 51 7.19 2.70 14.79
C ALA A 51 6.12 3.42 15.62
N ILE A 52 5.25 2.67 16.29
CA ILE A 52 4.21 3.21 17.18
C ILE A 52 4.84 3.95 18.36
N GLN A 53 5.80 3.34 19.04
CA GLN A 53 6.51 3.95 20.17
C GLN A 53 7.28 5.22 19.78
N ALA A 54 7.73 5.28 18.53
CA ALA A 54 8.36 6.48 17.97
C ALA A 54 7.33 7.57 17.58
N GLY A 55 6.02 7.29 17.59
CA GLY A 55 4.94 8.25 17.32
C GLY A 55 4.26 8.11 15.95
N ALA A 56 4.51 7.03 15.20
CA ALA A 56 3.80 6.76 13.96
C ALA A 56 2.34 6.36 14.23
N HIS A 57 1.45 6.78 13.33
CA HIS A 57 0.02 6.46 13.33
C HIS A 57 -0.38 5.55 12.16
N GLY A 58 0.56 5.24 11.28
CA GLY A 58 0.36 4.28 10.21
C GLY A 58 1.66 3.79 9.59
N ALA A 59 1.56 2.76 8.76
CA ALA A 59 2.68 2.19 8.03
C ALA A 59 2.27 1.66 6.66
N ASN A 60 3.21 1.75 5.71
CA ASN A 60 3.17 0.97 4.48
C ASN A 60 3.92 -0.35 4.70
N ILE A 61 3.35 -1.48 4.25
CA ILE A 61 3.98 -2.81 4.29
C ILE A 61 3.79 -3.47 2.92
N GLU A 62 4.87 -3.76 2.20
CA GLU A 62 4.85 -4.30 0.84
C GLU A 62 4.94 -5.83 0.79
N ASP A 63 4.38 -6.39 -0.28
CA ASP A 63 4.36 -7.84 -0.53
C ASP A 63 5.54 -8.33 -1.38
N SER A 64 6.42 -7.44 -1.83
CA SER A 64 7.65 -7.81 -2.53
C SER A 64 8.70 -8.41 -1.58
N ILE A 65 9.56 -9.26 -2.13
CA ILE A 65 10.68 -9.88 -1.44
C ILE A 65 11.97 -9.22 -1.96
N PRO A 66 12.62 -8.34 -1.19
CA PRO A 66 13.78 -7.57 -1.67
C PRO A 66 14.91 -8.44 -2.24
N ALA A 67 15.17 -9.58 -1.59
CA ALA A 67 16.22 -10.52 -2.01
C ALA A 67 16.00 -11.13 -3.41
N HIS A 68 14.77 -11.11 -3.92
CA HIS A 68 14.42 -11.67 -5.23
C HIS A 68 14.36 -10.60 -6.34
N GLY A 69 14.37 -9.32 -5.97
CA GLY A 69 14.22 -8.20 -6.90
C GLY A 69 12.88 -8.21 -7.66
N LEU A 70 12.71 -7.29 -8.61
CA LEU A 70 11.53 -7.19 -9.47
C LEU A 70 11.77 -8.00 -10.76
N GLY A 71 11.48 -9.30 -10.68
CA GLY A 71 11.60 -10.27 -11.78
C GLY A 71 10.41 -10.29 -12.74
N GLN A 72 10.34 -11.31 -13.61
CA GLN A 72 9.17 -11.58 -14.47
C GLN A 72 8.17 -12.46 -13.72
N GLY A 73 6.88 -12.18 -13.86
CA GLY A 73 5.81 -12.96 -13.23
C GLY A 73 5.70 -12.73 -11.71
N VAL A 74 4.61 -13.23 -11.12
CA VAL A 74 4.26 -13.00 -9.70
C VAL A 74 4.97 -13.99 -8.76
N GLU A 75 5.25 -15.19 -9.25
CA GLU A 75 5.95 -16.22 -8.51
C GLU A 75 7.43 -15.83 -8.37
N HIS A 76 7.93 -15.82 -7.13
CA HIS A 76 9.26 -15.39 -6.70
C HIS A 76 9.41 -13.93 -6.22
N PRO A 77 9.10 -12.86 -6.98
CA PRO A 77 9.37 -11.49 -6.52
C PRO A 77 8.39 -11.02 -5.45
N LEU A 78 7.19 -11.62 -5.38
CA LEU A 78 6.19 -11.35 -4.35
C LEU A 78 6.07 -12.53 -3.39
N CYS A 79 5.81 -12.24 -2.12
CA CYS A 79 5.46 -13.27 -1.16
C CYS A 79 4.10 -13.90 -1.52
N PRO A 80 3.91 -15.19 -1.16
CA PRO A 80 2.62 -15.84 -1.33
C PRO A 80 1.51 -15.04 -0.65
N LEU A 81 0.33 -14.97 -1.29
CA LEU A 81 -0.79 -14.19 -0.76
C LEU A 81 -1.15 -14.59 0.69
N SER A 82 -1.15 -15.88 0.99
CA SER A 82 -1.42 -16.38 2.34
C SER A 82 -0.41 -15.88 3.37
N GLU A 83 0.86 -15.72 2.98
CA GLU A 83 1.91 -15.18 3.84
C GLU A 83 1.71 -13.67 4.05
N GLN A 84 1.37 -12.92 3.00
CA GLN A 84 1.08 -11.50 3.14
C GLN A 84 -0.12 -11.25 4.06
N ILE A 85 -1.20 -12.05 3.94
CA ILE A 85 -2.36 -11.99 4.83
C ILE A 85 -1.94 -12.17 6.29
N ARG A 86 -1.11 -13.19 6.59
CA ARG A 86 -0.61 -13.45 7.96
C ARG A 86 0.24 -12.29 8.48
N ARG A 87 1.10 -11.72 7.65
CA ARG A 87 1.94 -10.57 7.98
C ARG A 87 1.07 -9.35 8.32
N LEU A 88 0.06 -9.05 7.51
CA LEU A 88 -0.87 -7.95 7.77
C LEU A 88 -1.66 -8.15 9.06
N GLN A 89 -2.20 -9.36 9.30
CA GLN A 89 -2.88 -9.70 10.55
C GLN A 89 -1.96 -9.55 11.77
N LEU A 90 -0.68 -9.93 11.65
CA LEU A 90 0.30 -9.74 12.71
C LEU A 90 0.55 -8.26 12.99
N ALA A 91 0.65 -7.42 11.95
CA ALA A 91 0.82 -5.98 12.09
C ALA A 91 -0.39 -5.31 12.76
N VAL A 92 -1.62 -5.65 12.32
CA VAL A 92 -2.87 -5.19 12.95
C VAL A 92 -2.90 -5.57 14.43
N LYS A 93 -2.59 -6.84 14.73
CA LYS A 93 -2.56 -7.32 16.11
C LYS A 93 -1.48 -6.61 16.94
N ALA A 94 -0.28 -6.40 16.40
CA ALA A 94 0.78 -5.71 17.10
C ALA A 94 0.37 -4.27 17.46
N ALA A 95 -0.29 -3.56 16.55
CA ALA A 95 -0.78 -2.22 16.82
C ALA A 95 -1.86 -2.18 17.90
N ALA A 96 -2.82 -3.12 17.86
CA ALA A 96 -3.83 -3.26 18.90
C ALA A 96 -3.22 -3.60 20.27
N ASP A 97 -2.20 -4.47 20.30
CA ASP A 97 -1.47 -4.84 21.54
C ASP A 97 -0.71 -3.62 22.13
N GLU A 98 -0.27 -2.67 21.30
CA GLU A 98 0.33 -1.38 21.74
C GLU A 98 -0.72 -0.29 22.07
N GLY A 99 -2.01 -0.62 22.03
CA GLY A 99 -3.10 0.32 22.35
C GLY A 99 -3.48 1.29 21.22
N LEU A 100 -3.05 1.03 19.98
CA LEU A 100 -3.46 1.77 18.78
C LEU A 100 -4.23 0.87 17.80
N PRO A 101 -5.49 0.48 18.12
CA PRO A 101 -6.30 -0.35 17.22
C PRO A 101 -6.62 0.33 15.88
N ASP A 102 -6.58 1.66 15.82
CA ASP A 102 -6.83 2.46 14.61
C ASP A 102 -5.55 2.77 13.80
N PHE A 103 -4.44 2.09 14.11
CA PHE A 103 -3.19 2.27 13.36
C PHE A 103 -3.40 1.92 11.88
N VAL A 104 -3.09 2.87 11.00
CA VAL A 104 -3.37 2.74 9.57
C VAL A 104 -2.36 1.82 8.91
N ILE A 105 -2.82 0.72 8.29
CA ILE A 105 -1.97 -0.14 7.48
C ILE A 105 -2.32 0.03 6.01
N ASN A 106 -1.38 0.60 5.26
CA ASN A 106 -1.42 0.64 3.81
C ASN A 106 -0.68 -0.59 3.26
N ALA A 107 -1.43 -1.64 2.95
CA ALA A 107 -0.87 -2.86 2.38
C ALA A 107 -0.45 -2.60 0.94
N ARG A 108 0.85 -2.55 0.68
CA ARG A 108 1.38 -2.26 -0.63
C ARG A 108 1.50 -3.52 -1.48
N CYS A 109 1.04 -3.41 -2.71
CA CYS A 109 1.11 -4.45 -3.71
C CYS A 109 1.98 -3.98 -4.88
N ASP A 110 2.95 -4.81 -5.26
CA ASP A 110 3.97 -4.46 -6.26
C ASP A 110 3.79 -5.23 -7.58
N VAL A 111 2.63 -5.83 -7.84
CA VAL A 111 2.38 -6.63 -9.07
C VAL A 111 2.59 -5.78 -10.32
N PHE A 112 2.17 -4.52 -10.33
CA PHE A 112 2.43 -3.63 -11.47
C PHE A 112 3.90 -3.23 -11.66
N ALA A 113 4.75 -3.36 -10.64
CA ALA A 113 6.18 -3.07 -10.74
C ALA A 113 7.01 -4.23 -11.31
N LEU A 114 6.41 -5.42 -11.47
CA LEU A 114 7.06 -6.60 -12.03
C LEU A 114 7.35 -6.43 -13.53
N LYS A 115 8.41 -7.05 -14.03
CA LYS A 115 8.73 -7.03 -15.47
C LYS A 115 7.70 -7.83 -16.25
N ASP A 116 7.44 -7.41 -17.49
CA ASP A 116 6.57 -8.15 -18.39
C ASP A 116 7.11 -9.57 -18.60
N GLY A 117 6.19 -10.52 -18.55
CA GLY A 117 6.47 -11.94 -18.77
C GLY A 117 5.33 -12.58 -19.57
N PRO A 118 5.52 -13.79 -20.10
CA PRO A 118 4.57 -14.44 -21.00
C PRO A 118 3.16 -14.60 -20.41
N ASN A 119 3.05 -14.63 -19.06
CA ASN A 119 1.81 -14.88 -18.33
C ASN A 119 1.28 -13.67 -17.54
N LEU A 120 1.87 -12.47 -17.69
CA LEU A 120 1.50 -11.29 -16.90
C LEU A 120 1.28 -10.04 -17.77
N ARG A 121 0.17 -10.03 -18.52
CA ARG A 121 -0.30 -8.86 -19.30
C ARG A 121 -1.02 -7.85 -18.41
N SER A 122 -1.25 -6.64 -18.93
CA SER A 122 -1.82 -5.51 -18.16
C SER A 122 -3.15 -5.84 -17.46
N GLU A 123 -4.07 -6.53 -18.13
CA GLU A 123 -5.37 -6.92 -17.56
C GLU A 123 -5.18 -7.93 -16.41
N ALA A 124 -4.33 -8.94 -16.61
CA ALA A 124 -4.02 -9.94 -15.59
C ALA A 124 -3.33 -9.32 -14.36
N ARG A 125 -2.55 -8.24 -14.53
CA ARG A 125 -1.97 -7.48 -13.42
C ARG A 125 -3.06 -6.80 -12.60
N LEU A 126 -3.99 -6.10 -13.27
CA LEU A 126 -5.07 -5.39 -12.60
C LEU A 126 -5.99 -6.33 -11.82
N GLU A 127 -6.31 -7.49 -12.40
CA GLU A 127 -7.08 -8.54 -11.72
C GLU A 127 -6.35 -9.08 -10.49
N GLU A 128 -5.05 -9.37 -10.60
CA GLU A 128 -4.24 -9.85 -9.48
C GLU A 128 -4.10 -8.79 -8.37
N GLU A 129 -3.94 -7.52 -8.72
CA GLU A 129 -3.88 -6.39 -7.79
C GLU A 129 -5.18 -6.23 -7.01
N ILE A 130 -6.33 -6.34 -7.69
CA ILE A 130 -7.64 -6.32 -7.02
C ILE A 130 -7.80 -7.55 -6.11
N ARG A 131 -7.40 -8.73 -6.59
CA ARG A 131 -7.48 -9.98 -5.80
C ARG A 131 -6.68 -9.87 -4.51
N ARG A 132 -5.44 -9.37 -4.62
CA ARG A 132 -4.55 -9.11 -3.48
C ARG A 132 -5.09 -8.01 -2.58
N GLY A 133 -5.51 -6.88 -3.15
CA GLY A 133 -6.09 -5.75 -2.43
C GLY A 133 -7.29 -6.16 -1.58
N LYS A 134 -8.24 -6.93 -2.14
CA LYS A 134 -9.40 -7.44 -1.39
C LYS A 134 -8.98 -8.32 -0.21
N ALA A 135 -8.01 -9.20 -0.43
CA ALA A 135 -7.48 -10.05 0.62
C ALA A 135 -6.72 -9.25 1.70
N TYR A 136 -6.03 -8.18 1.33
CA TYR A 136 -5.34 -7.30 2.28
C TYR A 136 -6.32 -6.53 3.15
N LEU A 137 -7.38 -5.97 2.55
CA LEU A 137 -8.46 -5.32 3.28
C LEU A 137 -9.16 -6.31 4.23
N GLY A 138 -9.44 -7.53 3.75
CA GLY A 138 -9.99 -8.60 4.58
C GLY A 138 -9.07 -9.07 5.71
N ALA A 139 -7.76 -8.83 5.61
CA ALA A 139 -6.78 -9.11 6.66
C ALA A 139 -6.69 -7.99 7.71
N GLY A 140 -7.43 -6.88 7.53
CA GLY A 140 -7.45 -5.73 8.43
C GLY A 140 -6.58 -4.55 7.96
N ALA A 141 -6.01 -4.59 6.75
CA ALA A 141 -5.39 -3.39 6.18
C ALA A 141 -6.46 -2.30 5.95
N THR A 142 -6.11 -1.05 6.20
CA THR A 142 -7.00 0.10 6.02
C THR A 142 -7.14 0.47 4.55
N THR A 143 -6.06 0.28 3.78
CA THR A 143 -5.98 0.66 2.37
C THR A 143 -5.12 -0.34 1.60
N ALA A 144 -5.49 -0.63 0.34
CA ALA A 144 -4.59 -1.26 -0.62
C ALA A 144 -3.80 -0.18 -1.37
N PHE A 145 -2.48 -0.27 -1.35
CA PHE A 145 -1.56 0.72 -1.93
C PHE A 145 -0.84 0.16 -3.15
N PHE A 146 -0.98 0.79 -4.31
CA PHE A 146 -0.44 0.28 -5.56
C PHE A 146 0.76 1.05 -6.08
N TRP A 147 1.77 0.31 -6.55
CA TRP A 147 2.95 0.86 -7.19
C TRP A 147 3.23 0.22 -8.56
N ARG A 148 3.33 1.07 -9.59
CA ARG A 148 3.57 0.68 -10.98
C ARG A 148 5.01 0.89 -11.45
N GLY A 149 5.96 1.01 -10.53
CA GLY A 149 7.33 1.37 -10.87
C GLY A 149 7.52 2.88 -11.12
N TYR A 150 8.60 3.22 -11.81
CA TYR A 150 8.91 4.60 -12.21
C TYR A 150 8.29 4.90 -13.57
N GLY A 151 7.85 6.14 -13.80
CA GLY A 151 7.24 6.56 -15.07
C GLY A 151 5.92 7.30 -14.89
N ALA A 152 5.02 7.20 -15.88
CA ALA A 152 3.76 7.94 -15.92
C ALA A 152 2.74 7.54 -14.84
N GLY A 153 2.95 6.42 -14.15
CA GLY A 153 2.04 5.95 -13.09
C GLY A 153 0.78 5.29 -13.65
N PHE A 154 -0.34 5.43 -12.96
CA PHE A 154 -1.63 4.85 -13.34
C PHE A 154 -2.43 5.77 -14.27
N THR A 155 -3.20 5.18 -15.19
CA THR A 155 -4.17 5.91 -16.01
C THR A 155 -5.48 6.16 -15.25
N GLU A 156 -6.34 7.06 -15.72
CA GLU A 156 -7.65 7.31 -15.07
C GLU A 156 -8.51 6.04 -15.03
N ALA A 157 -8.48 5.25 -16.12
CA ALA A 157 -9.20 3.99 -16.22
C ALA A 157 -8.70 2.97 -15.19
N ASP A 158 -7.36 2.83 -15.03
CA ASP A 158 -6.78 1.95 -14.01
C ASP A 158 -7.29 2.34 -12.60
N VAL A 159 -7.25 3.64 -12.29
CA VAL A 159 -7.65 4.16 -10.97
C VAL A 159 -9.15 3.93 -10.72
N GLN A 160 -10.01 4.16 -11.71
CA GLN A 160 -11.46 3.91 -11.56
C GLN A 160 -11.76 2.44 -11.29
N ILE A 161 -11.09 1.53 -12.00
CA ILE A 161 -11.25 0.09 -11.79
C ILE A 161 -10.77 -0.33 -10.40
N LEU A 162 -9.62 0.19 -9.94
CA LEU A 162 -9.11 -0.07 -8.58
C LEU A 162 -10.07 0.45 -7.51
N VAL A 163 -10.54 1.70 -7.65
CA VAL A 163 -11.47 2.33 -6.70
C VAL A 163 -12.78 1.54 -6.61
N GLY A 164 -13.38 1.18 -7.75
CA GLY A 164 -14.60 0.37 -7.75
C GLY A 164 -14.39 -1.05 -7.23
N GLY A 165 -13.26 -1.66 -7.55
CA GLY A 165 -12.93 -3.03 -7.11
C GLY A 165 -12.62 -3.17 -5.62
N LEU A 166 -12.28 -2.07 -4.94
CA LEU A 166 -11.81 -2.03 -3.56
C LEU A 166 -12.59 -1.06 -2.68
N ASP A 167 -13.80 -0.70 -3.11
CA ASP A 167 -14.74 0.16 -2.36
C ASP A 167 -14.11 1.48 -1.88
N GLY A 168 -13.29 2.08 -2.73
CA GLY A 168 -12.59 3.33 -2.43
C GLY A 168 -11.40 3.24 -1.47
N HIS A 169 -11.08 2.06 -0.94
CA HIS A 169 -9.91 1.81 -0.07
C HIS A 169 -8.61 1.66 -0.86
N VAL A 170 -8.29 2.70 -1.66
CA VAL A 170 -7.17 2.71 -2.59
C VAL A 170 -6.21 3.86 -2.34
N ALA A 171 -4.93 3.55 -2.31
CA ALA A 171 -3.83 4.49 -2.47
C ALA A 171 -3.01 4.11 -3.70
N ILE A 172 -2.43 5.10 -4.38
CA ILE A 172 -1.52 4.86 -5.51
C ILE A 172 -0.29 5.74 -5.38
N ARG A 173 0.86 5.25 -5.87
CA ARG A 173 2.03 6.10 -6.01
C ARG A 173 1.86 6.97 -7.24
N LEU A 174 2.04 8.28 -7.08
CA LEU A 174 2.00 9.22 -8.21
C LEU A 174 3.09 8.90 -9.23
N GLY A 175 2.75 9.07 -10.50
CA GLY A 175 3.74 9.09 -11.58
C GLY A 175 4.67 10.30 -11.46
N GLN A 176 5.80 10.22 -12.14
CA GLN A 176 6.88 11.21 -12.07
C GLN A 176 7.07 11.99 -13.37
N THR A 177 6.28 11.68 -14.40
CA THR A 177 6.33 12.37 -15.69
C THR A 177 5.24 13.44 -15.78
N ARG A 178 5.33 14.32 -16.79
CA ARG A 178 4.35 15.40 -16.97
C ARG A 178 2.97 14.90 -17.37
N GLU A 179 2.90 13.70 -17.93
CA GLU A 179 1.70 13.01 -18.37
C GLU A 179 1.01 12.26 -17.22
N ALA A 180 1.64 12.17 -16.06
CA ALA A 180 1.07 11.53 -14.88
C ALA A 180 -0.14 12.31 -14.35
N LEU A 181 -1.09 11.58 -13.77
CA LEU A 181 -2.25 12.19 -13.12
C LEU A 181 -1.82 13.05 -11.94
N SER A 182 -2.31 14.29 -11.93
CA SER A 182 -2.16 15.20 -10.79
C SER A 182 -3.07 14.79 -9.62
N VAL A 183 -2.72 15.27 -8.43
CA VAL A 183 -3.55 15.08 -7.22
C VAL A 183 -4.97 15.60 -7.42
N SER A 184 -5.15 16.72 -8.15
CA SER A 184 -6.47 17.30 -8.41
C SER A 184 -7.30 16.46 -9.39
N GLN A 185 -6.67 15.78 -10.36
CA GLN A 185 -7.34 14.81 -11.21
C GLN A 185 -7.77 13.57 -10.40
N LEU A 186 -6.86 13.01 -9.59
CA LEU A 186 -7.15 11.85 -8.75
C LEU A 186 -8.27 12.13 -7.74
N ALA A 187 -8.32 13.34 -7.17
CA ALA A 187 -9.38 13.73 -6.24
C ALA A 187 -10.78 13.65 -6.86
N LYS A 188 -10.91 13.92 -8.17
CA LYS A 188 -12.18 13.80 -8.90
C LYS A 188 -12.59 12.35 -9.13
N LEU A 189 -11.63 11.43 -9.22
CA LEU A 189 -11.88 10.00 -9.40
C LEU A 189 -12.38 9.31 -8.11
N ARG A 190 -12.23 9.98 -6.96
CA ARG A 190 -12.71 9.51 -5.65
C ARG A 190 -14.23 9.68 -5.46
N GLY A 191 -14.92 10.33 -6.41
CA GLY A 191 -16.27 10.87 -6.26
C GLY A 191 -17.34 10.33 -7.19
N VAL A 192 -17.39 9.02 -7.47
CA VAL A 192 -18.60 8.41 -8.09
C VAL A 192 -19.29 7.51 -7.08
N PRO A 193 -20.30 8.06 -6.39
CA PRO A 193 -21.60 7.41 -6.40
C PRO A 193 -22.65 8.42 -6.89
N GLU A 194 -22.90 8.47 -8.20
CA GLU A 194 -24.09 9.13 -8.74
C GLU A 194 -24.73 8.24 -9.83
N SER A 195 -25.78 7.54 -9.42
CA SER A 195 -26.79 6.90 -10.28
C SER A 195 -26.32 5.86 -11.31
N ALA A 196 -26.09 4.61 -10.86
CA ALA A 196 -26.45 3.48 -11.70
C ALA A 196 -27.96 3.24 -11.54
N SER A 197 -28.74 3.97 -12.34
CA SER A 197 -30.16 3.68 -12.56
C SER A 197 -30.28 2.22 -13.03
N ALA A 198 -30.91 1.38 -12.21
CA ALA A 198 -31.40 0.11 -12.70
C ALA A 198 -32.45 0.41 -13.80
N PRO A 199 -32.38 -0.22 -14.99
CA PRO A 199 -33.48 -0.10 -15.94
C PRO A 199 -34.73 -0.66 -15.27
N ALA A 200 -35.78 0.14 -15.22
CA ALA A 200 -37.11 -0.29 -14.82
C ALA A 200 -37.49 -1.52 -15.65
N SER A 201 -37.76 -2.63 -14.97
CA SER A 201 -38.38 -3.78 -15.61
C SER A 201 -39.76 -3.37 -16.12
N SER A 202 -39.92 -3.42 -17.43
CA SER A 202 -41.22 -3.34 -18.07
C SER A 202 -42.05 -4.56 -17.65
N ARG A 203 -43.15 -4.30 -16.94
CA ARG A 203 -44.33 -5.17 -16.98
C ARG A 203 -45.22 -4.75 -18.14
#